data_AF-A0A645CXD8-F1
#
_entry.id   AF-A0A645CXD8-F1
#
_cell.length_a   1.000
_cell.length_b   1.000
_cell.length_c   1.000
_cell.angle_alpha   90.00
_cell.angle_beta   90.00
_cell.angle_gamma   90.00
#
_symmetry.space_group_name_H-M   'P 1'
#
loop_
_entity.id
_entity.type
_entity.pdbx_description
1 polymer ?
#
loop_
_entity_poly.entity_id
_entity_poly.type
_entity_poly.pdbx_seq_one_letter_code
_entity_poly.pdbx_strand_id
1 'polypeptide(L)'
;MLAIAKGGVVFTPGSAGTLQEVFQDLAQNHYESYGYASPMIFLDKHFWTTERPVYPVIGEMAERGDLHHLNLGLYDNNEEVIAHLKRFSE
;
A
#
# COMPACT_ATOMS: atom_id res chain seq x y z
N MET A 1 -12.47 -1.91 -11.06
CA MET A 1 -12.21 -0.60 -10.40
C MET A 1 -12.23 -0.84 -8.91
N LEU A 2 -11.13 -0.59 -8.21
CA LEU A 2 -10.96 -0.80 -6.77
C LEU A 2 -11.69 0.27 -5.93
N ALA A 3 -12.91 0.66 -6.32
CA ALA A 3 -13.58 1.86 -5.80
C ALA A 3 -14.42 1.62 -4.53
N ILE A 4 -14.42 0.40 -3.97
CA ILE A 4 -15.26 0.02 -2.82
C ILE A 4 -14.43 -0.53 -1.65
N ALA A 5 -13.10 -0.56 -1.75
CA ALA A 5 -12.25 -0.95 -0.63
C ALA A 5 -12.04 0.24 0.32
N LYS A 6 -13.08 0.59 1.09
CA LYS A 6 -12.94 1.64 2.14
C LYS A 6 -11.98 1.24 3.27
N GLY A 7 -11.66 -0.06 3.38
CA GLY A 7 -10.83 -0.63 4.44
C GLY A 7 -9.33 -0.68 4.14
N GLY A 8 -8.87 -0.34 2.93
CA GLY A 8 -7.49 -0.54 2.49
C GLY A 8 -7.28 -1.79 1.63
N VAL A 9 -6.08 -1.92 1.07
CA VAL A 9 -5.69 -2.95 0.10
C VAL A 9 -4.48 -3.72 0.62
N VAL A 10 -4.54 -5.05 0.48
CA VAL A 10 -3.41 -5.94 0.80
C VAL A 10 -2.83 -6.50 -0.49
N PHE A 11 -1.59 -6.16 -0.79
CA PHE A 11 -0.83 -6.62 -1.94
C PHE A 11 0.03 -7.82 -1.55
N THR A 12 -0.29 -8.99 -2.10
CA THR A 12 0.50 -10.22 -1.95
C THR A 12 1.45 -10.41 -3.14
N PRO A 13 2.45 -11.31 -3.06
CA PRO A 13 3.36 -11.57 -4.17
C PRO A 13 2.63 -11.85 -5.48
N GLY A 14 3.01 -11.10 -6.51
CA GLY A 14 2.30 -11.09 -7.78
C GLY A 14 3.18 -10.64 -8.94
N SER A 15 2.58 -10.47 -10.11
CA SER A 15 3.31 -10.14 -11.34
C SER A 15 3.01 -8.71 -11.82
N ALA A 16 3.09 -8.47 -13.12
CA ALA A 16 2.88 -7.14 -13.71
C ALA A 16 1.49 -6.55 -13.39
N GLY A 17 0.46 -7.37 -13.31
CA GLY A 17 -0.90 -6.91 -12.94
C GLY A 17 -0.94 -6.34 -11.54
N THR A 18 -0.36 -7.03 -10.56
CA THR A 18 -0.27 -6.56 -9.17
C THR A 18 0.56 -5.28 -9.07
N LEU A 19 1.63 -5.17 -9.86
CA LEU A 19 2.44 -3.95 -9.90
C LEU A 19 1.63 -2.76 -10.44
N GLN A 20 0.83 -2.98 -11.47
CA GLN A 20 -0.08 -1.96 -12.00
C GLN A 20 -1.10 -1.52 -10.94
N GLU A 21 -1.68 -2.47 -10.19
CA GLU A 21 -2.62 -2.18 -9.12
C GLU A 21 -1.99 -1.37 -7.98
N VAL A 22 -0.75 -1.69 -7.58
CA VAL A 22 0.01 -0.92 -6.58
C VAL A 22 0.14 0.54 -6.98
N PHE A 23 0.57 0.82 -8.21
CA PHE A 23 0.75 2.21 -8.66
C PHE A 23 -0.58 2.93 -8.92
N GLN A 24 -1.62 2.20 -9.32
CA GLN A 24 -2.96 2.77 -9.45
C GLN A 24 -3.49 3.22 -8.09
N ASP A 25 -3.36 2.39 -7.06
CA ASP A 25 -3.79 2.73 -5.70
C ASP A 25 -2.94 3.84 -5.08
N LEU A 26 -1.62 3.82 -5.33
CA LEU A 26 -0.71 4.88 -4.91
C LEU A 26 -1.12 6.25 -5.46
N ALA A 27 -1.41 6.33 -6.75
CA ALA A 27 -1.87 7.55 -7.38
C ALA A 27 -3.22 8.01 -6.80
N GLN A 28 -4.15 7.07 -6.56
CA GLN A 28 -5.45 7.38 -5.96
C GLN A 28 -5.31 7.97 -4.55
N ASN A 29 -4.44 7.38 -3.72
CA ASN A 29 -4.16 7.84 -2.35
C ASN A 29 -3.45 9.20 -2.33
N HIS A 30 -2.45 9.41 -3.20
CA HIS A 30 -1.73 10.69 -3.29
C HIS A 30 -2.68 11.87 -3.54
N TYR A 31 -3.65 11.70 -4.44
CA TYR A 31 -4.63 12.74 -4.79
C TYR A 31 -5.87 12.75 -3.88
N GLU A 32 -5.93 11.89 -2.85
CA GLU A 32 -7.11 11.70 -1.99
C GLU A 32 -8.41 11.61 -2.79
N SER A 33 -8.40 10.85 -3.88
CA SER A 33 -9.48 10.87 -4.90
C SER A 33 -10.87 10.51 -4.34
N TYR A 34 -10.92 9.91 -3.14
CA TYR A 34 -12.14 9.52 -2.42
C TYR A 34 -12.33 10.25 -1.08
N GLY A 35 -11.56 11.32 -0.81
CA GLY A 35 -11.63 12.14 0.40
C GLY A 35 -10.84 11.62 1.60
N TYR A 36 -10.12 10.51 1.44
CA TYR A 36 -9.13 9.98 2.38
C TYR A 36 -8.18 9.05 1.62
N ALA A 37 -6.97 8.87 2.13
CA ALA A 37 -6.04 7.86 1.66
C ALA A 37 -6.27 6.53 2.39
N SER A 38 -6.47 5.46 1.62
CA SER A 38 -6.69 4.12 2.17
C SER A 38 -5.36 3.42 2.50
N PRO A 39 -5.32 2.49 3.48
CA PRO A 39 -4.11 1.74 3.79
C PRO A 39 -3.63 0.91 2.61
N MET A 40 -2.34 1.03 2.29
CA MET A 40 -1.63 0.16 1.34
C MET A 40 -0.73 -0.79 2.12
N ILE A 41 -1.12 -2.06 2.20
CA ILE A 41 -0.40 -3.06 2.98
C ILE A 41 0.25 -4.06 2.05
N PHE A 42 1.54 -4.29 2.21
CA PHE A 42 2.33 -5.24 1.45
C PHE A 42 2.59 -6.46 2.34
N LEU A 43 2.24 -7.65 1.85
CA LEU A 43 2.51 -8.93 2.50
C LEU A 43 3.68 -9.60 1.80
N ASP A 44 4.60 -10.17 2.59
CA ASP A 44 5.90 -10.74 2.18
C ASP A 44 7.00 -9.67 2.03
N LYS A 45 7.74 -9.44 3.12
CA LYS A 45 8.85 -8.46 3.15
C LYS A 45 9.89 -8.76 2.10
N HIS A 46 10.32 -10.02 1.99
CA HIS A 46 11.41 -10.37 1.10
C HIS A 46 11.05 -10.06 -0.35
N PHE A 47 9.84 -10.42 -0.75
CA PHE A 47 9.35 -10.13 -2.09
C PHE A 47 9.34 -8.63 -2.40
N TRP A 48 8.76 -7.81 -1.51
CA TRP A 48 8.54 -6.39 -1.78
C TRP A 48 9.74 -5.47 -1.51
N THR A 49 10.77 -5.96 -0.81
CA THR A 49 12.03 -5.21 -0.57
C THR A 49 13.21 -5.71 -1.39
N THR A 50 13.19 -6.98 -1.83
CA THR A 50 14.36 -7.62 -2.46
C THR A 50 14.06 -8.10 -3.88
N GLU A 51 13.09 -9.01 -4.04
CA GLU A 51 12.81 -9.61 -5.35
C GLU A 51 12.18 -8.61 -6.33
N ARG A 52 11.26 -7.79 -5.82
CA ARG A 52 10.60 -6.69 -6.53
C ARG A 52 10.56 -5.48 -5.58
N PRO A 53 11.61 -4.65 -5.56
CA PRO A 53 11.81 -3.61 -4.55
C PRO A 53 10.92 -2.37 -4.79
N VAL A 54 9.61 -2.56 -4.79
CA VAL A 54 8.63 -1.48 -5.00
C VAL A 54 8.39 -0.71 -3.72
N TYR A 55 8.33 -1.41 -2.58
CA TYR A 55 8.09 -0.76 -1.29
C TYR A 55 9.18 0.25 -0.92
N PRO A 56 10.49 -0.04 -1.06
CA PRO A 56 11.55 0.94 -0.84
C PRO A 56 11.46 2.17 -1.75
N VAL A 57 11.06 1.99 -3.02
CA VAL A 57 10.90 3.10 -3.98
C VAL A 57 9.79 4.05 -3.52
N ILE A 58 8.64 3.52 -3.10
CA ILE A 58 7.54 4.33 -2.57
C ILE A 58 7.98 5.06 -1.30
N GLY A 59 8.70 4.37 -0.41
CA GLY A 59 9.26 4.96 0.81
C GLY A 59 10.19 6.14 0.52
N GLU A 60 11.13 6.00 -0.42
CA GLU A 60 12.04 7.08 -0.80
C GLU A 60 11.30 8.30 -1.38
N MET A 61 10.30 8.07 -2.24
CA MET A 61 9.47 9.14 -2.80
C MET A 61 8.66 9.87 -1.71
N ALA A 62 8.16 9.14 -0.71
CA ALA A 62 7.47 9.74 0.44
C ALA A 62 8.43 10.59 1.30
N GLU A 63 9.64 10.10 1.58
CA GLU A 63 10.66 10.82 2.34
C GLU A 63 11.11 12.11 1.65
N ARG A 64 11.18 12.11 0.31
CA ARG A 64 11.47 13.29 -0.50
C ARG A 64 10.33 14.31 -0.55
N GLY A 65 9.14 13.93 -0.11
CA GLY A 65 7.94 14.75 -0.19
C GLY A 65 7.27 14.74 -1.57
N ASP A 66 7.62 13.79 -2.44
CA ASP A 66 6.97 13.61 -3.74
C ASP A 66 5.59 12.92 -3.61
N LEU A 67 5.38 12.21 -2.49
CA LEU A 67 4.13 11.54 -2.17
C LEU A 67 3.57 11.99 -0.82
N HIS A 68 2.26 12.19 -0.75
CA HIS A 68 1.55 12.66 0.44
C HIS A 68 0.43 11.69 0.83
N HIS A 69 -0.01 11.81 2.08
CA HIS A 69 -1.14 11.06 2.65
C HIS A 69 -1.00 9.53 2.62
N LEU A 70 0.22 9.00 2.50
CA LEU A 70 0.40 7.55 2.43
C LEU A 70 0.25 6.90 3.80
N ASN A 71 -0.59 5.87 3.86
CA ASN A 71 -0.64 4.93 4.98
C ASN A 71 -0.10 3.58 4.51
N LEU A 72 1.19 3.32 4.74
CA LEU A 72 1.89 2.13 4.25
C LEU A 72 2.11 1.10 5.37
N GLY A 73 1.89 -0.18 5.05
CA GLY A 73 2.22 -1.30 5.91
C GLY A 73 3.06 -2.35 5.18
N LEU A 74 3.99 -3.00 5.87
CA LEU A 74 4.79 -4.10 5.32
C LEU A 74 4.98 -5.20 6.37
N TYR A 75 4.40 -6.37 6.12
CA TYR A 75 4.27 -7.44 7.12
C TYR A 75 4.50 -8.83 6.51
N ASP A 76 4.76 -9.82 7.36
CA ASP A 76 4.93 -11.22 6.96
C ASP A 76 3.80 -12.14 7.50
N ASN A 77 2.90 -11.60 8.32
CA ASN A 77 1.83 -12.36 8.95
C ASN A 77 0.51 -11.58 8.93
N ASN A 78 -0.59 -12.32 9.03
CA ASN A 78 -1.94 -11.77 8.92
C ASN A 78 -2.35 -11.00 10.18
N GLU A 79 -1.81 -11.35 11.35
CA GLU A 79 -2.12 -10.70 12.62
C GLU A 79 -1.75 -9.21 12.60
N GLU A 80 -0.55 -8.88 12.10
CA GLU A 80 -0.08 -7.51 11.95
C GLU A 80 -0.88 -6.73 10.89
N VAL A 81 -1.22 -7.38 9.77
CA VAL A 81 -2.09 -6.81 8.73
C VAL A 81 -3.45 -6.42 9.31
N ILE A 82 -4.10 -7.35 10.01
CA ILE A 82 -5.41 -7.12 10.64
C ILE A 82 -5.31 -6.01 11.69
N ALA A 83 -4.24 -6.01 12.51
CA ALA A 83 -4.03 -4.97 13.50
C ALA A 83 -3.86 -3.58 12.86
N HIS A 84 -3.18 -3.49 11.72
CA HIS A 84 -3.05 -2.26 10.95
C HIS A 84 -4.42 -1.77 10.43
N LEU A 85 -5.17 -2.65 9.76
CA LEU A 85 -6.49 -2.30 9.20
C LEU A 85 -7.48 -1.83 10.28
N LYS A 86 -7.44 -2.43 11.47
CA LYS A 86 -8.26 -2.01 12.61
C LYS A 86 -7.95 -0.59 13.07
N ARG A 87 -6.67 -0.23 13.22
CA ARG A 87 -6.24 1.13 13.61
C ARG A 87 -6.68 2.21 12.61
N PHE A 88 -6.88 1.85 11.35
CA PHE A 88 -7.37 2.78 10.33
C PHE A 88 -8.90 2.96 10.36
N SER A 89 -9.62 1.98 10.91
CA SER A 89 -11.10 2.00 10.95
C SER A 89 -11.66 2.70 12.20
N GLU A 90 -10.79 3.13 13.11
CA GLU A 90 -11.10 3.91 14.34
C GLU A 90 -11.03 5.41 14.07
#